data_AF-A0A1L7D6F9-F1
#
_entry.id   AF-A0A1L7D6F9-F1
#
_cell.length_a   1.000
_cell.length_b   1.000
_cell.length_c   1.000
_cell.angle_alpha   90.00
_cell.angle_beta   90.00
_cell.angle_gamma   90.00
#
_symmetry.space_group_name_H-M   'P 1'
#
loop_
_entity.id
_entity.type
_entity.pdbx_description
1 polymer ?
#
loop_
_entity_poly.entity_id
_entity_poly.type
_entity_poly.pdbx_seq_one_letter_code
_entity_poly.pdbx_strand_id
1 'polypeptide(L)' 'MSEIKNKGEELLGSAKETAGDVTGNKSLENEGKADQATAKIKDAANDVKEKAEEVVGNVMDAVNDKLNKN' A
#
# COMPACT_ATOMS: atom_id res chain seq x y z
N MET A 1 9.06 9.47 3.78
CA MET A 1 9.69 8.13 3.90
C MET A 1 8.90 7.01 3.20
N SER A 2 7.71 7.29 2.64
CA SER A 2 6.85 6.25 2.04
C SER A 2 7.34 5.72 0.69
N GLU A 3 7.82 6.58 -0.20
CA GLU A 3 8.22 6.17 -1.55
C GLU A 3 9.48 5.29 -1.60
N ILE A 4 10.45 5.55 -0.70
CA ILE A 4 11.68 4.74 -0.61
C ILE A 4 11.35 3.33 -0.10
N LYS A 5 10.34 3.22 0.78
CA LYS A 5 9.90 1.93 1.31
C LYS A 5 9.21 1.08 0.24
N ASN A 6 8.30 1.67 -0.54
CA ASN A 6 7.63 0.99 -1.65
C ASN A 6 8.62 0.54 -2.74
N LYS A 7 9.57 1.40 -3.14
CA LYS A 7 10.63 1.00 -4.09
C LYS A 7 11.54 -0.09 -3.55
N GLY A 8 11.83 -0.08 -2.24
CA GLY A 8 12.60 -1.13 -1.59
C GLY A 8 11.86 -2.46 -1.62
N GLU A 9 10.56 -2.47 -1.33
CA GLU A 9 9.71 -3.67 -1.37
C GLU A 9 9.55 -4.24 -2.79
N GLU A 10 9.40 -3.40 -3.83
CA GLU A 10 9.40 -3.84 -5.24
C GLU A 10 10.72 -4.51 -5.65
N LEU A 11 11.84 -3.89 -5.26
CA LEU A 11 13.18 -4.38 -5.61
C LEU A 11 13.50 -5.69 -4.87
N LEU A 12 13.09 -5.79 -3.60
CA LEU A 12 13.20 -7.02 -2.82
C LEU A 12 12.33 -8.15 -3.39
N GLY A 13 11.09 -7.84 -3.78
CA GLY A 13 10.17 -8.80 -4.39
C GLY A 13 10.71 -9.33 -5.72
N SER A 14 11.21 -8.44 -6.58
CA SER A 14 11.85 -8.81 -7.86
C SER A 14 13.11 -9.67 -7.65
N ALA A 15 13.89 -9.37 -6.62
CA ALA A 15 15.07 -10.15 -6.27
C ALA A 15 14.69 -11.55 -5.76
N LYS A 16 13.65 -11.69 -4.93
CA LYS A 16 13.13 -12.99 -4.48
C LYS A 16 12.56 -13.79 -5.64
N GLU A 17 11.84 -13.15 -6.56
CA GLU A 17 11.29 -13.80 -7.75
C GLU A 17 12.41 -14.38 -8.62
N THR A 18 13.40 -13.56 -8.94
CA THR A 18 14.57 -13.96 -9.75
C THR A 18 15.39 -15.04 -9.05
N ALA A 19 15.64 -14.89 -7.75
CA ALA A 19 16.38 -15.88 -6.97
C ALA A 19 15.62 -17.21 -6.90
N GLY A 20 14.29 -17.17 -6.77
CA GLY A 20 13.43 -18.34 -6.78
C GLY A 20 13.45 -19.07 -8.12
N ASP A 21 13.35 -18.34 -9.23
CA ASP A 21 13.42 -18.89 -10.59
C ASP A 21 14.78 -19.55 -10.85
N VAL A 22 15.88 -18.83 -10.56
CA VAL A 22 17.25 -19.32 -10.80
C VAL A 22 17.61 -20.53 -9.92
N THR A 23 17.13 -20.57 -8.67
CA THR A 23 17.40 -21.68 -7.75
C THR A 23 16.36 -22.81 -7.83
N GLY A 24 15.31 -22.65 -8.64
CA GLY A 24 14.17 -23.57 -8.69
C GLY A 24 13.31 -23.57 -7.41
N ASN A 25 13.48 -22.58 -6.54
CA ASN A 25 12.74 -22.44 -5.29
C ASN A 25 11.43 -21.68 -5.52
N LYS A 26 10.35 -22.43 -5.77
CA LYS A 26 8.98 -21.90 -5.93
C LYS A 26 8.48 -21.07 -4.74
N SER A 27 9.02 -21.28 -3.53
CA SER A 27 8.63 -20.48 -2.36
C SER A 27 9.16 -19.05 -2.47
N LEU A 28 10.42 -18.88 -2.87
CA LEU A 28 11.03 -17.57 -3.11
C LEU A 28 10.37 -16.85 -4.29
N GLU A 29 10.05 -17.60 -5.36
CA GLU A 29 9.34 -17.07 -6.51
C GLU A 29 7.97 -16.51 -6.12
N ASN A 30 7.18 -17.30 -5.36
CA ASN A 30 5.86 -16.91 -4.92
C ASN A 30 5.87 -15.78 -3.89
N GLU A 31 6.85 -15.74 -2.98
CA GLU A 31 7.00 -14.60 -2.07
C GLU A 31 7.26 -13.30 -2.84
N GLY A 32 8.15 -13.33 -3.84
CA GLY A 32 8.45 -12.15 -4.66
C GLY A 32 7.21 -11.60 -5.36
N LYS A 33 6.42 -12.50 -5.97
CA LYS A 33 5.14 -12.15 -6.62
C LYS A 33 4.08 -11.66 -5.63
N ALA A 34 3.99 -12.28 -4.46
CA ALA A 34 3.05 -11.89 -3.40
C ALA A 34 3.39 -10.51 -2.80
N ASP A 35 4.67 -10.22 -2.59
CA ASP A 35 5.15 -8.93 -2.09
C ASP A 35 4.79 -7.81 -3.09
N GLN A 36 5.03 -8.01 -4.39
CA GLN A 36 4.64 -7.04 -5.43
C GLN A 36 3.12 -6.84 -5.53
N ALA A 37 2.33 -7.92 -5.47
CA ALA A 37 0.87 -7.84 -5.53
C ALA A 37 0.32 -7.09 -4.30
N THR A 38 0.86 -7.39 -3.12
CA THR A 38 0.48 -6.73 -1.87
C THR A 38 0.82 -5.25 -1.90
N ALA A 39 2.00 -4.87 -2.41
CA ALA A 39 2.39 -3.48 -2.57
C ALA A 39 1.40 -2.71 -3.47
N LYS A 40 1.06 -3.27 -4.65
CA LYS A 40 0.07 -2.66 -5.57
C LYS A 40 -1.31 -2.50 -4.94
N ILE A 41 -1.78 -3.52 -4.22
CA ILE A 41 -3.07 -3.46 -3.52
C ILE A 41 -3.03 -2.38 -2.42
N LYS A 42 -1.93 -2.30 -1.68
CA LYS A 42 -1.77 -1.35 -0.57
C LYS A 42 -1.67 0.09 -1.07
N ASP A 43 -0.99 0.33 -2.19
CA ASP A 43 -0.96 1.65 -2.83
C ASP A 43 -2.34 2.06 -3.35
N ALA A 44 -3.05 1.16 -4.04
CA ALA A 44 -4.42 1.44 -4.48
C ALA A 44 -5.38 1.67 -3.31
N ALA A 45 -5.24 0.91 -2.22
CA ALA A 45 -6.04 1.08 -1.01
C ALA A 45 -5.71 2.40 -0.30
N ASN A 46 -4.43 2.80 -0.25
CA ASN A 46 -4.03 4.08 0.32
C ASN A 46 -4.56 5.25 -0.51
N ASP A 47 -4.47 5.21 -1.84
CA ASP A 47 -5.03 6.26 -2.72
C ASP A 47 -6.54 6.44 -2.53
N VAL A 48 -7.27 5.32 -2.39
CA VAL A 48 -8.71 5.36 -2.11
C VAL A 48 -8.98 5.87 -0.70
N LYS A 49 -8.18 5.43 0.28
CA LYS A 49 -8.32 5.83 1.68
C LYS A 49 -8.04 7.32 1.86
N GLU A 50 -7.03 7.88 1.21
CA GLU A 50 -6.71 9.32 1.29
C GLU A 50 -7.87 10.17 0.75
N LYS A 51 -8.45 9.78 -0.39
CA LYS A 51 -9.63 10.46 -0.96
C LYS A 51 -10.87 10.31 -0.07
N ALA A 52 -11.05 9.15 0.54
CA ALA A 52 -12.14 8.92 1.47
C ALA A 52 -11.94 9.70 2.77
N GLU A 53 -10.72 9.75 3.32
CA GLU A 53 -10.39 10.52 4.52
C GLU A 53 -10.49 12.04 4.27
N GLU A 54 -10.20 12.53 3.08
CA GLU A 54 -10.42 13.94 2.72
C GLU A 54 -11.92 14.30 2.72
N VAL A 55 -12.75 13.45 2.09
CA VAL A 55 -14.21 13.66 2.05
C VAL A 55 -14.84 13.49 3.44
N VAL A 56 -14.44 12.45 4.17
CA VAL A 56 -14.92 12.18 5.54
C VAL A 56 -14.44 13.26 6.50
N GLY A 57 -13.20 13.74 6.36
CA GLY A 57 -12.65 14.86 7.12
C GLY A 57 -13.49 16.11 6.94
N ASN A 58 -13.75 16.52 5.68
CA ASN A 58 -14.58 17.68 5.38
C ASN A 58 -16.03 17.56 5.91
N VAL A 59 -16.61 16.35 5.85
CA VAL A 59 -17.96 16.09 6.38
C VAL A 59 -17.96 16.10 7.91
N MET A 60 -16.98 15.47 8.55
CA MET A 60 -16.87 15.46 10.00
C MET A 60 -16.53 16.84 10.56
N ASP A 61 -15.68 17.63 9.91
CA ASP A 61 -15.43 19.03 10.28
C ASP A 61 -16.70 19.86 10.16
N ALA A 62 -17.47 19.73 9.06
CA ALA A 62 -18.73 20.46 8.89
C ALA A 62 -19.81 20.04 9.91
N VAL A 63 -19.82 18.77 10.32
CA VAL A 63 -20.72 18.26 11.36
C VAL A 63 -20.25 18.71 12.75
N ASN A 64 -18.94 18.69 13.00
CA ASN A 64 -18.34 19.08 14.27
C ASN A 64 -18.45 20.60 14.50
N ASP A 65 -18.26 21.44 13.48
CA ASP A 65 -18.47 22.90 13.55
C ASP A 65 -19.93 23.27 13.84
N LYS A 66 -20.89 22.47 13.34
CA LYS A 66 -22.31 22.63 13.69
C LYS A 66 -22.67 22.12 15.08
N LEU A 67 -21.98 21.10 15.58
CA LEU A 67 -22.23 20.52 16.91
C LEU A 67 -21.57 21.33 18.04
N ASN A 68 -20.42 21.96 17.80
CA ASN A 68 -19.66 22.67 18.82
C ASN A 68 -20.06 24.15 19.02
N LYS A 69 -21.10 24.61 18.31
CA LYS A 69 -21.57 26.00 18.32
C LYS A 69 -22.85 26.21 19.15
N ASN A 70 -23.23 25.24 19.98
CA ASN A 70 -24.39 25.32 20.88
C ASN A 70 -23.98 25.50 22.34
#